data_AF-A0A7S4S2N0-F1
#
_entry.id   AF-A0A7S4S2N0-F1
#
_cell.length_a   1.000
_cell.length_b   1.000
_cell.length_c   1.000
_cell.angle_alpha   90.00
_cell.angle_beta   90.00
_cell.angle_gamma   90.00
#
_symmetry.space_group_name_H-M   'P 1'
#
loop_
_entity.id
_entity.type
_entity.pdbx_description
1 polymer ?
#
loop_
_entity_poly.entity_id
_entity_poly.type
_entity_poly.pdbx_seq_one_letter_code
_entity_poly.pdbx_strand_id
1 'polypeptide(L)'
;MQSHANEITRQTILHLYKRCLKSANRIPSIEQRLMYQEYVQEGFRRKRDLWANTPQALAAISDAQEQLERMNYYHSIREMKREEERKKNQSHFIEQQETAWGENQTKEEETSETENQMYNEEQKIEKSSHTTFCAPSEKEKFNIVSKWLTSTLPHLHNDDHIVYTKFFIQDGFDSIAMLEEELMEEDLSFMKKAHRRALLKNKNKGTH
;
A
#
# COMPACT_ATOMS: atom_id res chain seq x y z
N MET A 1 -33.38 11.11 23.17
CA MET A 1 -32.24 10.91 22.27
C MET A 1 -31.13 10.25 23.07
N GLN A 2 -30.99 8.93 22.97
CA GLN A 2 -29.93 8.19 23.66
C GLN A 2 -28.64 8.35 22.86
N SER A 3 -27.77 9.27 23.29
CA SER A 3 -26.37 9.29 22.90
C SER A 3 -25.79 7.92 23.22
N HIS A 4 -25.56 7.09 22.20
CA HIS A 4 -24.73 5.91 22.33
C HIS A 4 -23.34 6.42 22.68
N ALA A 5 -23.03 6.49 23.98
CA ALA A 5 -21.67 6.69 24.43
C ALA A 5 -20.86 5.58 23.74
N ASN A 6 -19.92 5.96 22.87
CA ASN A 6 -19.05 5.03 22.18
C ASN A 6 -18.26 4.27 23.24
N GLU A 7 -18.78 3.13 23.66
CA GLU A 7 -18.12 2.27 24.63
C GLU A 7 -16.79 1.85 24.03
N ILE A 8 -15.70 2.13 24.75
CA ILE A 8 -14.38 1.73 24.30
C ILE A 8 -14.30 0.21 24.46
N THR A 9 -14.44 -0.49 23.34
CA THR A 9 -14.24 -1.94 23.31
C THR A 9 -12.77 -2.27 23.09
N ARG A 10 -12.36 -3.47 23.53
CA ARG A 10 -11.05 -4.04 23.20
C ARG A 10 -10.80 -4.07 21.69
N GLN A 11 -11.85 -4.31 20.89
CA GLN A 11 -11.74 -4.34 19.43
C GLN A 11 -11.42 -2.96 18.87
N THR A 12 -12.03 -1.90 19.40
CA THR A 12 -11.72 -0.52 18.99
C THR A 12 -10.26 -0.17 19.26
N ILE A 13 -9.72 -0.57 20.42
CA ILE A 13 -8.32 -0.33 20.79
C ILE A 13 -7.37 -1.11 19.87
N LEU A 14 -7.65 -2.40 19.63
CA LEU A 14 -6.86 -3.21 18.71
C LEU A 14 -6.89 -2.65 17.30
N HIS A 15 -8.06 -2.21 16.82
CA HIS A 15 -8.19 -1.58 15.52
C HIS A 15 -7.34 -0.30 15.41
N LEU A 16 -7.36 0.55 16.44
CA LEU A 16 -6.51 1.75 16.46
C LEU A 16 -5.02 1.39 16.44
N TYR A 17 -4.60 0.42 17.26
CA TYR A 17 -3.22 -0.08 17.30
C TYR A 17 -2.75 -0.56 15.93
N LYS A 18 -3.56 -1.39 15.26
CA LYS A 18 -3.28 -1.92 13.92
C LYS A 18 -3.14 -0.79 12.89
N ARG A 19 -4.04 0.20 12.92
CA ARG A 19 -3.95 1.39 12.05
C ARG A 19 -2.66 2.19 12.27
N CYS A 20 -2.21 2.35 13.52
CA CYS A 20 -0.93 2.99 13.83
C CYS A 20 0.26 2.24 13.23
N LEU A 21 0.30 0.91 13.36
CA LEU A 21 1.35 0.09 12.76
C LEU A 21 1.33 0.14 11.23
N LYS A 22 0.14 0.08 10.61
CA LYS A 22 -0.02 0.22 9.16
C LYS A 22 0.52 1.56 8.68
N SER A 23 0.20 2.65 9.39
CA SER A 23 0.72 3.98 9.07
C SER A 23 2.25 4.02 9.18
N ALA A 24 2.82 3.47 10.25
CA ALA A 24 4.28 3.36 10.41
C ALA A 24 4.95 2.59 9.25
N ASN A 25 4.33 1.51 8.75
CA ASN A 25 4.85 0.74 7.61
C ASN A 25 4.96 1.52 6.31
N ARG A 26 4.17 2.60 6.14
CA ARG A 26 4.23 3.48 4.96
C ARG A 26 5.43 4.43 5.01
N ILE A 27 6.21 4.45 6.09
CA ILE A 27 7.43 5.25 6.18
C ILE A 27 8.51 4.63 5.28
N PRO A 28 9.08 5.37 4.31
CA PRO A 28 10.08 4.85 3.38
C PRO A 28 11.41 4.47 4.06
N SER A 29 11.87 5.28 5.03
CA SER A 29 13.08 4.97 5.79
C SER A 29 12.83 3.79 6.73
N ILE A 30 13.67 2.75 6.62
CA ILE A 30 13.58 1.54 7.45
C ILE A 30 13.85 1.87 8.92
N GLU A 31 14.88 2.65 9.21
CA GLU A 31 15.22 3.06 10.58
C GLU A 31 14.06 3.81 11.24
N GLN A 32 13.48 4.78 10.52
CA GLN A 32 12.33 5.52 11.03
C GLN A 32 11.11 4.62 11.20
N ARG A 33 10.86 3.69 10.27
CA ARG A 33 9.77 2.72 10.38
C ARG A 33 9.89 1.89 11.66
N LEU A 34 11.07 1.30 11.92
CA LEU A 34 11.30 0.50 13.11
C LEU A 34 11.13 1.32 14.39
N MET A 35 11.69 2.54 14.41
CA MET A 35 11.54 3.46 15.54
C MET A 35 10.06 3.78 15.82
N TYR A 36 9.26 4.09 14.79
CA TYR A 36 7.84 4.39 14.96
C TYR A 36 7.02 3.15 15.35
N GLN A 37 7.35 1.97 14.81
CA GLN A 37 6.73 0.72 15.24
C GLN A 37 6.97 0.45 16.72
N GLU A 38 8.22 0.57 17.19
CA GLU A 38 8.56 0.40 18.60
C GLU A 38 7.86 1.43 19.49
N TYR A 39 7.84 2.71 19.05
CA TYR A 39 7.12 3.77 19.76
C TYR A 39 5.62 3.46 19.93
N VAL A 40 4.96 3.00 18.86
CA VAL A 40 3.55 2.60 18.90
C VAL A 40 3.36 1.39 19.82
N GLN A 41 4.18 0.34 19.67
CA GLN A 41 4.11 -0.86 20.50
C GLN A 41 4.24 -0.55 21.99
N GLU A 42 5.26 0.23 22.34
CA GLU A 42 5.54 0.62 23.72
C GLU A 42 4.44 1.56 24.28
N GLY A 43 3.93 2.48 23.46
CA GLY A 43 2.85 3.39 23.82
C GLY A 43 1.56 2.67 24.22
N PHE A 44 1.19 1.62 23.51
CA PHE A 44 0.04 0.76 23.83
C PHE A 44 0.34 -0.19 25.00
N ARG A 45 1.56 -0.76 25.05
CA ARG A 45 1.97 -1.67 26.13
C ARG A 45 1.93 -1.00 27.51
N ARG A 46 2.44 0.22 27.63
CA ARG A 46 2.41 1.01 28.89
C ARG A 46 1.01 1.29 29.40
N LYS A 47 0.02 1.28 28.51
CA LYS A 47 -1.38 1.61 28.81
C LYS A 47 -2.27 0.38 28.84
N ARG A 48 -1.69 -0.83 28.77
CA ARG A 48 -2.43 -2.10 28.70
C ARG A 48 -3.35 -2.31 29.91
N ASP A 49 -2.92 -1.87 31.08
CA ASP A 49 -3.63 -2.14 32.33
C ASP A 49 -4.65 -1.02 32.67
N LEU A 50 -4.84 -0.03 31.79
CA LEU A 50 -5.88 0.97 31.95
C LEU A 50 -7.26 0.35 31.73
N TRP A 51 -8.18 0.60 32.66
CA TRP A 51 -9.56 0.18 32.50
C TRP A 51 -10.29 0.97 31.43
N ALA A 52 -11.15 0.27 30.68
CA ALA A 52 -12.03 0.87 29.69
C ALA A 52 -12.90 1.96 30.34
N ASN A 53 -13.19 3.01 29.58
CA ASN A 53 -14.04 4.15 29.97
C ASN A 53 -13.49 5.04 31.11
N THR A 54 -12.23 4.85 31.54
CA THR A 54 -11.57 5.83 32.40
C THR A 54 -11.20 7.10 31.61
N PRO A 55 -11.22 8.30 32.22
CA PRO A 55 -10.75 9.53 31.57
C PRO A 55 -9.33 9.40 30.99
N GLN A 56 -8.47 8.64 31.67
CA GLN A 56 -7.11 8.36 31.23
C GLN A 56 -7.07 7.48 29.97
N ALA A 57 -7.91 6.43 29.89
CA ALA A 57 -8.02 5.61 28.70
C ALA A 57 -8.60 6.40 27.51
N LEU A 58 -9.61 7.24 27.75
CA LEU A 58 -10.19 8.12 26.74
C LEU A 58 -9.16 9.11 26.19
N ALA A 59 -8.42 9.79 27.07
CA ALA A 59 -7.34 10.70 26.68
C ALA A 59 -6.26 9.97 25.88
N ALA A 60 -5.83 8.78 26.33
CA ALA A 60 -4.84 7.98 25.62
C ALA A 60 -5.28 7.56 24.21
N ILE A 61 -6.56 7.23 24.02
CA ILE A 61 -7.12 6.89 22.71
C ILE A 61 -7.18 8.13 21.82
N SER A 62 -7.63 9.27 22.36
CA SER A 62 -7.64 10.55 21.66
C SER A 62 -6.24 10.93 21.18
N ASP A 63 -5.23 10.85 22.05
CA ASP A 63 -3.84 11.13 21.71
C ASP A 63 -3.34 10.22 20.59
N ALA A 64 -3.63 8.91 20.68
CA ALA A 64 -3.22 7.95 19.65
C ALA A 64 -3.92 8.21 18.30
N GLN A 65 -5.20 8.63 18.32
CA GLN A 65 -5.92 9.04 17.11
C GLN A 65 -5.30 10.29 16.47
N GLU A 66 -5.00 11.31 17.27
CA GLU A 66 -4.37 12.55 16.78
C GLU A 66 -2.99 12.26 16.18
N GLN A 67 -2.18 11.42 16.82
CA GLN A 67 -0.89 11.01 16.29
C GLN A 67 -1.03 10.28 14.94
N LEU A 68 -2.00 9.37 14.82
CA LEU A 68 -2.29 8.66 13.58
C LEU A 68 -2.74 9.62 12.47
N GLU A 69 -3.59 10.60 12.79
CA GLU A 69 -4.03 11.62 11.83
C GLU A 69 -2.86 12.47 11.34
N ARG A 70 -1.99 12.91 12.24
CA ARG A 70 -0.75 13.64 11.89
C ARG A 70 0.14 12.80 10.97
N MET A 71 0.34 11.52 11.27
CA MET A 71 1.11 10.63 10.39
C MET A 71 0.48 10.52 9.00
N ASN A 72 -0.82 10.25 8.93
CA ASN A 72 -1.55 10.13 7.67
C ASN A 72 -1.51 11.42 6.85
N TYR A 73 -1.57 12.58 7.49
CA TYR A 73 -1.38 13.88 6.84
C TYR A 73 0.00 13.97 6.14
N TYR A 74 1.09 13.61 6.83
CA TYR A 74 2.42 13.62 6.22
C TYR A 74 2.58 12.58 5.09
N HIS A 75 1.91 11.43 5.17
CA HIS A 75 1.87 10.48 4.06
C HIS A 75 1.16 11.08 2.84
N SER A 76 0.01 11.72 3.04
CA SER A 76 -0.75 12.39 1.97
C SER A 76 0.05 13.49 1.27
N ILE A 77 0.70 14.39 2.02
CA ILE A 77 1.55 15.44 1.44
C ILE A 77 2.69 14.86 0.61
N ARG A 78 3.28 13.75 1.05
CA ARG A 78 4.37 13.07 0.32
C ARG A 78 3.89 12.38 -0.95
N GLU A 79 2.69 11.80 -0.92
CA GLU A 79 2.05 11.20 -2.09
C GLU A 79 1.70 12.25 -3.14
N MET A 80 1.13 13.39 -2.72
CA MET A 80 0.86 14.52 -3.61
C MET A 80 2.12 15.01 -4.31
N LYS A 81 3.22 15.22 -3.57
CA LYS A 81 4.50 15.66 -4.16
C LYS A 81 5.05 14.69 -5.19
N ARG A 82 5.02 13.38 -4.90
CA ARG A 82 5.45 12.34 -5.85
C ARG A 82 4.60 12.33 -7.12
N GLU A 83 3.29 12.53 -6.97
CA GLU A 83 2.38 12.55 -8.12
C GLU A 83 2.56 13.82 -8.98
N GLU A 84 2.80 14.97 -8.36
CA GLU A 84 3.15 16.20 -9.06
C GLU A 84 4.46 16.06 -9.84
N GLU A 85 5.49 15.47 -9.24
CA GLU A 85 6.77 15.18 -9.92
C GLU A 85 6.58 14.22 -11.09
N ARG A 86 5.78 13.16 -10.90
CA ARG A 86 5.45 12.20 -11.96
C ARG A 86 4.76 12.88 -13.14
N LYS A 87 3.80 13.78 -12.87
CA LYS A 87 3.11 14.56 -13.90
C LYS A 87 4.05 15.51 -14.64
N LYS A 88 4.95 16.21 -13.92
CA LYS A 88 5.97 17.09 -14.52
C LYS A 88 6.93 16.31 -15.42
N ASN A 89 7.40 15.15 -14.97
CA ASN A 89 8.27 14.29 -15.77
C ASN A 89 7.54 13.76 -17.01
N GLN A 90 6.26 13.41 -16.87
CA GLN A 90 5.43 12.96 -17.99
C GLN A 90 5.18 14.09 -19.00
N SER A 91 4.88 15.31 -18.55
CA SER A 91 4.69 16.46 -19.46
C SER A 91 5.98 16.84 -20.18
N HIS A 92 7.12 16.85 -19.47
CA HIS A 92 8.43 17.11 -20.06
C HIS A 92 8.81 16.06 -21.12
N PHE A 93 8.45 14.79 -20.90
CA PHE A 93 8.66 13.73 -21.88
C PHE A 93 7.80 13.91 -23.14
N ILE A 94 6.55 14.34 -23.00
CA ILE A 94 5.67 14.63 -24.14
C ILE A 94 6.19 15.83 -24.95
N GLU A 95 6.61 16.90 -24.28
CA GLU A 95 7.17 18.10 -24.91
C GLU A 95 8.46 17.81 -25.69
N GLN A 96 9.30 16.87 -25.19
CA GLN A 96 10.49 16.39 -25.91
C GLN A 96 10.17 15.54 -27.14
N GLN A 97 9.05 14.80 -27.16
CA GLN A 97 8.62 14.09 -28.36
C GLN A 97 8.01 15.04 -29.39
N GLU A 98 7.22 16.04 -28.98
CA GLU A 98 6.61 17.00 -29.91
C GLU A 98 7.65 17.91 -30.57
N THR A 99 8.71 18.29 -29.85
CA THR A 99 9.85 19.05 -30.41
C THR A 99 10.69 18.22 -31.40
N ALA A 100 10.81 16.90 -31.20
CA ALA A 100 11.51 16.01 -32.13
C ALA A 100 10.69 15.70 -33.41
N TRP A 101 9.36 15.77 -33.36
CA TRP A 101 8.48 15.58 -34.53
C TRP A 101 8.26 16.87 -35.34
N GLY A 102 8.64 18.04 -34.82
CA GLY A 102 8.52 19.34 -35.50
C GLY A 102 9.65 19.68 -36.48
N GLU A 103 10.78 18.96 -36.46
CA GLU A 103 11.94 19.24 -37.34
C GLU A 103 12.09 18.27 -38.53
N ASN A 104 11.26 17.24 -38.64
CA ASN A 104 11.29 16.25 -39.74
C ASN A 104 10.20 16.46 -40.80
N GLN A 105 9.88 17.72 -41.12
CA GLN A 105 8.97 18.05 -42.22
C GLN A 105 9.65 18.91 -43.30
N THR A 106 10.87 18.53 -43.69
CA THR A 106 11.47 18.82 -45.01
C THR A 106 12.63 17.86 -45.26
N LYS A 107 12.30 16.60 -45.59
CA LYS A 107 13.12 15.66 -46.38
C LYS A 107 12.42 14.31 -46.38
N GLU A 108 11.38 14.21 -47.21
CA GLU A 108 11.07 12.93 -47.83
C GLU A 108 12.01 12.81 -49.02
N GLU A 109 12.89 11.81 -48.99
CA GLU A 109 13.10 10.85 -50.09
C GLU A 109 14.30 9.94 -49.73
N GLU A 110 14.11 8.64 -49.97
CA GLU A 110 15.11 7.55 -49.93
C GLU A 110 15.52 7.09 -48.51
N THR A 111 15.35 5.85 -48.05
CA THR A 111 15.23 4.55 -48.72
C THR A 111 14.48 3.54 -47.85
N SER A 112 13.92 2.56 -48.55
CA SER A 112 13.27 1.34 -48.09
C SER A 112 14.22 0.34 -47.41
N GLU A 113 13.62 -0.57 -46.62
CA GLU A 113 14.13 -1.90 -46.22
C GLU A 113 15.34 -1.84 -45.27
N THR A 114 15.25 -2.29 -44.01
CA THR A 114 15.19 -3.71 -43.65
C THR A 114 14.88 -3.90 -42.16
N GLU A 115 14.16 -5.00 -41.87
CA GLU A 115 14.31 -5.86 -40.69
C GLU A 115 13.77 -5.44 -39.30
N ASN A 116 12.51 -5.87 -39.09
CA ASN A 116 12.02 -6.44 -37.84
C ASN A 116 13.02 -7.45 -37.22
N GLN A 117 13.68 -7.10 -36.12
CA GLN A 117 14.21 -8.05 -35.12
C GLN A 117 14.72 -7.31 -33.88
N MET A 118 13.90 -7.17 -32.83
CA MET A 118 14.39 -7.12 -31.44
C MET A 118 13.23 -7.21 -30.44
N TYR A 119 12.83 -8.45 -30.15
CA TYR A 119 12.13 -8.80 -28.90
C TYR A 119 12.94 -9.92 -28.24
N ASN A 120 13.18 -9.76 -26.94
CA ASN A 120 13.79 -10.69 -25.98
C ASN A 120 15.30 -10.90 -26.02
N GLU A 121 15.99 -10.29 -25.06
CA GLU A 121 16.95 -10.89 -24.10
C GLU A 121 17.41 -9.73 -23.20
N GLU A 122 17.28 -9.78 -21.88
CA GLU A 122 18.30 -10.38 -21.03
C GLU A 122 17.69 -10.95 -19.74
N GLN A 123 17.67 -12.28 -19.67
CA GLN A 123 17.92 -13.00 -18.42
C GLN A 123 19.39 -13.40 -18.40
N LYS A 124 20.19 -12.87 -17.47
CA LYS A 124 21.35 -13.57 -16.90
C LYS A 124 21.73 -12.92 -15.58
N ILE A 125 21.30 -13.52 -14.47
CA ILE A 125 22.14 -14.27 -13.50
C ILE A 125 23.20 -13.37 -12.86
N GLU A 126 23.04 -13.10 -11.56
CA GLU A 126 24.06 -13.55 -10.60
C GLU A 126 23.48 -13.75 -9.20
N LYS A 127 23.70 -14.96 -8.71
CA LYS A 127 23.48 -15.39 -7.33
C LYS A 127 24.53 -14.69 -6.48
N SER A 128 24.11 -13.92 -5.49
CA SER A 128 24.97 -13.62 -4.34
C SER A 128 24.17 -13.76 -3.05
N SER A 129 24.43 -14.86 -2.39
CA SER A 129 23.99 -15.19 -1.04
C SER A 129 24.64 -14.24 -0.03
N HIS A 130 23.96 -13.14 0.25
CA HIS A 130 24.09 -12.44 1.51
C HIS A 130 22.71 -12.35 2.17
N THR A 131 22.54 -13.07 3.27
CA THR A 131 21.44 -12.92 4.22
C THR A 131 21.59 -11.59 4.94
N THR A 132 21.40 -10.50 4.20
CA THR A 132 20.96 -9.23 4.73
C THR A 132 19.46 -9.26 4.58
N PHE A 133 18.72 -8.99 5.67
CA PHE A 133 17.26 -8.89 5.70
C PHE A 133 16.84 -7.69 4.83
N CYS A 134 16.95 -7.84 3.51
CA CYS A 134 16.66 -6.82 2.53
C CYS A 134 15.15 -6.75 2.39
N ALA A 135 14.59 -5.55 2.50
CA ALA A 135 13.18 -5.33 2.29
C ALA A 135 12.76 -5.93 0.93
N PRO A 136 11.64 -6.67 0.85
CA PRO A 136 11.22 -7.34 -0.38
C PRO A 136 11.06 -6.31 -1.50
N SER A 137 11.57 -6.65 -2.68
CA SER A 137 11.45 -5.83 -3.88
C SER A 137 9.98 -5.60 -4.24
N GLU A 138 9.69 -4.50 -4.94
CA GLU A 138 8.32 -4.18 -5.36
C GLU A 138 7.68 -5.31 -6.19
N LYS A 139 8.50 -6.03 -6.99
CA LYS A 139 8.08 -7.21 -7.74
C LYS A 139 7.67 -8.37 -6.84
N GLU A 140 8.40 -8.63 -5.76
CA GLU A 140 8.05 -9.68 -4.80
C GLU A 140 6.76 -9.34 -4.06
N LYS A 141 6.62 -8.09 -3.59
CA LYS A 141 5.38 -7.59 -2.99
C LYS A 141 4.20 -7.78 -3.92
N PHE A 142 4.36 -7.39 -5.19
CA PHE A 142 3.35 -7.59 -6.23
C PHE A 142 2.96 -9.05 -6.38
N ASN A 143 3.92 -9.95 -6.45
CA ASN A 143 3.65 -11.39 -6.59
C ASN A 143 2.91 -11.96 -5.37
N ILE A 144 3.30 -11.57 -4.15
CA ILE A 144 2.65 -12.02 -2.91
C ILE A 144 1.18 -11.60 -2.91
N VAL A 145 0.91 -10.32 -3.12
CA VAL A 145 -0.44 -9.75 -3.10
C VAL A 145 -1.28 -10.28 -4.27
N SER A 146 -0.70 -10.35 -5.46
CA SER A 146 -1.32 -10.91 -6.67
C SER A 146 -1.79 -12.35 -6.46
N LYS A 147 -0.91 -13.19 -5.89
CA LYS A 147 -1.21 -14.60 -5.63
C LYS A 147 -2.32 -14.75 -4.60
N TRP A 148 -2.27 -13.97 -3.51
CA TRP A 148 -3.31 -13.97 -2.48
C TRP A 148 -4.68 -13.47 -3.02
N LEU A 149 -4.68 -12.45 -3.87
CA LEU A 149 -5.88 -11.95 -4.51
C LEU A 149 -6.51 -13.01 -5.41
N THR A 150 -5.70 -13.73 -6.19
CA THR A 150 -6.18 -14.78 -7.10
C THR A 150 -6.69 -16.00 -6.34
N SER A 151 -6.07 -16.37 -5.20
CA SER A 151 -6.59 -17.46 -4.36
C SER A 151 -7.91 -17.10 -3.69
N THR A 152 -8.07 -15.84 -3.30
CA THR A 152 -9.27 -15.38 -2.57
C THR A 152 -10.41 -15.01 -3.51
N LEU A 153 -10.10 -14.51 -4.71
CA LEU A 153 -11.04 -14.08 -5.75
C LEU A 153 -10.62 -14.68 -7.11
N PRO A 154 -10.85 -15.99 -7.34
CA PRO A 154 -10.34 -16.69 -8.53
C PRO A 154 -10.95 -16.20 -9.86
N HIS A 155 -12.07 -15.49 -9.82
CA HIS A 155 -12.74 -14.93 -11.00
C HIS A 155 -12.59 -13.41 -11.10
N LEU A 156 -11.55 -12.85 -10.47
CA LEU A 156 -11.27 -11.41 -10.56
C LEU A 156 -10.75 -11.06 -11.96
N HIS A 157 -11.36 -10.05 -12.59
CA HIS A 157 -10.90 -9.55 -13.88
C HIS A 157 -9.48 -8.98 -13.78
N ASN A 158 -8.68 -9.14 -14.84
CA ASN A 158 -7.26 -8.76 -14.82
C ASN A 158 -7.04 -7.27 -14.51
N ASP A 159 -7.88 -6.39 -15.03
CA ASP A 159 -7.79 -4.94 -14.75
C ASP A 159 -8.02 -4.62 -13.27
N ASP A 160 -9.06 -5.21 -12.67
CA ASP A 160 -9.34 -5.04 -11.24
C ASP A 160 -8.22 -5.67 -10.39
N HIS A 161 -7.66 -6.81 -10.84
CA HIS A 161 -6.56 -7.50 -10.17
C HIS A 161 -5.30 -6.61 -10.08
N ILE A 162 -4.86 -6.01 -11.19
CA ILE A 162 -3.70 -5.14 -11.21
C ILE A 162 -3.93 -3.91 -10.33
N VAL A 163 -5.11 -3.29 -10.43
CA VAL A 163 -5.46 -2.09 -9.66
C VAL A 163 -5.47 -2.41 -8.17
N TYR A 164 -6.12 -3.49 -7.75
CA TYR A 164 -6.21 -3.86 -6.34
C TYR A 164 -4.86 -4.25 -5.76
N THR A 165 -4.04 -4.97 -6.53
CA THR A 165 -2.68 -5.34 -6.12
C THR A 165 -1.85 -4.09 -5.82
N LYS A 166 -1.92 -3.08 -6.68
CA LYS A 166 -1.21 -1.80 -6.47
C LYS A 166 -1.70 -1.07 -5.22
N PHE A 167 -3.01 -0.97 -5.02
CA PHE A 167 -3.56 -0.30 -3.84
C PHE A 167 -3.16 -0.98 -2.54
N PHE A 168 -3.19 -2.32 -2.48
CA PHE A 168 -2.72 -3.05 -1.30
C PHE A 168 -1.26 -2.76 -0.97
N ILE A 169 -0.37 -2.78 -1.95
CA ILE A 169 1.06 -2.50 -1.72
C ILE A 169 1.27 -1.06 -1.26
N GLN A 170 0.58 -0.10 -1.87
CA GLN A 170 0.64 1.32 -1.48
C GLN A 170 0.17 1.53 -0.04
N ASP A 171 -0.84 0.78 0.38
CA ASP A 171 -1.37 0.79 1.74
C ASP A 171 -0.50 0.01 2.74
N GLY A 172 0.56 -0.65 2.29
CA GLY A 172 1.44 -1.47 3.14
C GLY A 172 0.92 -2.87 3.43
N PHE A 173 -0.08 -3.35 2.69
CA PHE A 173 -0.50 -4.75 2.66
C PHE A 173 0.35 -5.54 1.66
N ASP A 174 1.65 -5.60 1.90
CA ASP A 174 2.63 -6.21 0.99
C ASP A 174 3.11 -7.60 1.44
N SER A 175 2.46 -8.18 2.46
CA SER A 175 2.72 -9.52 2.99
C SER A 175 1.42 -10.26 3.30
N ILE A 176 1.48 -11.60 3.29
CA ILE A 176 0.32 -12.46 3.62
C ILE A 176 -0.19 -12.19 5.03
N ALA A 177 0.72 -12.05 6.01
CA ALA A 177 0.35 -11.76 7.40
C ALA A 177 -0.48 -10.46 7.49
N MET A 178 -0.06 -9.39 6.79
CA MET A 178 -0.84 -8.15 6.74
C MET A 178 -2.21 -8.34 6.06
N LEU A 179 -2.29 -9.10 4.96
CA LEU A 179 -3.55 -9.32 4.25
C LEU A 179 -4.54 -10.20 5.04
N GLU A 180 -4.05 -11.23 5.75
CA GLU A 180 -4.90 -12.17 6.47
C GLU A 180 -5.24 -11.67 7.89
N GLU A 181 -4.28 -11.11 8.63
CA GLU A 181 -4.50 -10.73 10.03
C GLU A 181 -4.94 -9.28 10.20
N GLU A 182 -4.51 -8.40 9.28
CA GLU A 182 -4.63 -6.94 9.46
C GLU A 182 -5.65 -6.28 8.53
N LEU A 183 -6.02 -6.93 7.42
CA LEU A 183 -6.94 -6.33 6.44
C LEU A 183 -8.39 -6.26 6.96
N MET A 184 -8.94 -5.05 7.03
CA MET A 184 -10.31 -4.78 7.49
C MET A 184 -11.25 -4.40 6.35
N GLU A 185 -12.56 -4.26 6.63
CA GLU A 185 -13.55 -3.87 5.61
C GLU A 185 -13.31 -2.45 5.09
N GLU A 186 -12.87 -1.54 5.97
CA GLU A 186 -12.62 -0.12 5.64
C GLU A 186 -11.44 0.05 4.68
N ASP A 187 -10.42 -0.80 4.83
CA ASP A 187 -9.24 -0.83 3.96
C ASP A 187 -9.61 -1.23 2.52
N LEU A 188 -10.73 -1.93 2.35
CA LEU A 188 -11.19 -2.38 1.04
C LEU A 188 -12.01 -1.33 0.31
N SER A 189 -12.15 -0.10 0.81
CA SER A 189 -13.03 0.95 0.26
C SER A 189 -12.82 1.20 -1.25
N PHE A 190 -11.57 1.08 -1.73
CA PHE A 190 -11.20 1.21 -3.15
C PHE A 190 -11.75 0.09 -4.06
N MET A 191 -12.17 -1.05 -3.49
CA MET A 191 -12.73 -2.17 -4.25
C MET A 191 -14.22 -1.97 -4.60
N LYS A 192 -14.63 -2.61 -5.69
CA LYS A 192 -16.05 -2.79 -6.02
C LYS A 192 -16.77 -3.55 -4.90
N LYS A 193 -18.00 -3.13 -4.59
CA LYS A 193 -18.82 -3.70 -3.49
C LYS A 193 -19.00 -5.22 -3.60
N ALA A 194 -19.11 -5.77 -4.81
CA ALA A 194 -19.21 -7.21 -5.01
C ALA A 194 -17.92 -7.95 -4.63
N HIS A 195 -16.76 -7.44 -5.05
CA HIS A 195 -15.45 -8.01 -4.76
C HIS A 195 -15.12 -7.95 -3.26
N ARG A 196 -15.37 -6.80 -2.62
CA ARG A 196 -15.21 -6.63 -1.17
C ARG A 196 -16.02 -7.67 -0.37
N ARG A 197 -17.31 -7.87 -0.72
CA ARG A 197 -18.16 -8.88 -0.08
C ARG A 197 -17.64 -10.31 -0.30
N ALA A 198 -17.21 -10.63 -1.51
CA ALA A 198 -16.67 -11.95 -1.82
C ALA A 198 -15.36 -12.22 -1.05
N LEU A 199 -14.48 -11.21 -0.97
CA LEU A 199 -13.20 -11.30 -0.27
C LEU A 199 -13.41 -11.51 1.23
N LEU A 200 -14.25 -10.69 1.88
CA LEU A 200 -14.56 -10.86 3.31
C LEU A 200 -15.24 -12.21 3.59
N LYS A 201 -16.12 -12.67 2.71
CA LYS A 201 -16.76 -14.00 2.83
C LYS A 201 -15.74 -15.13 2.73
N ASN A 202 -14.77 -15.04 1.83
CA ASN A 202 -13.76 -16.08 1.63
C ASN A 202 -12.68 -16.05 2.71
N LYS A 203 -12.30 -14.86 3.19
CA LYS A 203 -11.41 -14.67 4.34
C LYS A 203 -11.94 -15.37 5.59
N ASN A 204 -13.24 -15.24 5.87
CA ASN A 204 -13.89 -15.87 7.03
C ASN A 204 -14.11 -17.39 6.90
N LYS A 205 -13.91 -17.98 5.71
CA LYS A 205 -14.03 -19.42 5.47
C LYS A 205 -12.73 -20.19 5.70
N GLY A 206 -11.59 -19.50 5.72
CA GLY A 206 -10.26 -20.11 5.91
C GLY A 206 -9.82 -20.23 7.38
N THR A 207 -10.63 -19.77 8.34
CA THR A 207 -10.34 -19.78 9.78
C THR A 207 -11.09 -20.89 10.55
N HIS A 208 -11.23 -22.07 9.95
CA HIS A 208 -11.80 -23.27 10.59
C HIS A 208 -10.83 -24.46 10.55
#